data_AF-A0A6G2I9Q4-F1
#
_entry.id   AF-A0A6G2I9Q4-F1
#
_cell.length_a   1.000
_cell.length_b   1.000
_cell.length_c   1.000
_cell.angle_alpha   90.00
_cell.angle_beta   90.00
_cell.angle_gamma   90.00
#
_symmetry.space_group_name_H-M   'P 1'
#
loop_
_entity.id
_entity.type
_entity.pdbx_description
1 polymer ?
#
loop_
_entity_poly.entity_id
_entity_poly.type
_entity_poly.pdbx_seq_one_letter_code
_entity_poly.pdbx_strand_id
1 'polypeptide(L)'
;MIRTVQLLRYLTDAPLRRRVTAATNKVESFNRFSQGVGFGNRGVIADNDPVEQEKTMKFALLTNAVIFHNALDIAEIVRQLLEEGWTIEPEDLAHISPYLTEHIKRFVEYSTNGLGILPEAYDPKLDVDFTPLREPDPAAAGSGQAA
;
A
#
# COMPACT_ATOMS: atom_id res chain seq x y z
N MET A 1 21.76 -22.86 -13.19
CA MET A 1 22.86 -22.17 -12.48
C MET A 1 22.43 -20.86 -11.80
N ILE A 2 21.65 -19.99 -12.45
CA ILE A 2 21.28 -18.66 -11.90
C ILE A 2 20.56 -18.73 -10.53
N ARG A 3 19.61 -19.65 -10.35
CA ARG A 3 18.86 -19.81 -9.08
C ARG A 3 19.76 -20.17 -7.88
N THR A 4 20.75 -21.05 -8.08
CA THR A 4 21.69 -21.48 -7.02
C THR A 4 22.61 -20.33 -6.61
N VAL A 5 23.14 -19.57 -7.58
CA VAL A 5 23.97 -18.39 -7.32
C VAL A 5 23.17 -17.32 -6.56
N GLN A 6 21.91 -17.08 -6.95
CA GLN A 6 21.07 -16.11 -6.26
C GLN A 6 20.77 -16.51 -4.81
N LEU A 7 20.54 -17.80 -4.54
CA LEU A 7 20.33 -18.29 -3.18
C LEU A 7 21.59 -18.14 -2.31
N LEU A 8 22.77 -18.46 -2.85
CA LEU A 8 24.04 -18.24 -2.15
C LEU A 8 24.27 -16.75 -1.86
N ARG A 9 24.01 -15.86 -2.83
CA ARG A 9 24.07 -14.41 -2.61
C ARG A 9 23.11 -13.98 -1.50
N TYR A 10 21.88 -14.44 -1.52
CA TYR A 10 20.90 -14.15 -0.47
C TYR A 10 21.39 -14.60 0.91
N LEU A 11 21.95 -15.81 1.03
CA LEU A 11 22.45 -16.32 2.32
C LEU A 11 23.66 -15.53 2.85
N THR A 12 24.53 -15.02 1.98
CA THR A 12 25.77 -14.33 2.39
C THR A 12 25.62 -12.81 2.52
N ASP A 13 24.73 -12.17 1.77
CA ASP A 13 24.56 -10.71 1.71
C ASP A 13 23.40 -10.23 2.61
N ALA A 14 23.72 -9.66 3.77
CA ALA A 14 22.72 -9.14 4.72
C ALA A 14 21.89 -7.96 4.16
N PRO A 15 22.48 -6.93 3.50
CA PRO A 15 21.72 -5.91 2.78
C PRO A 15 20.72 -6.48 1.74
N LEU A 16 21.12 -7.49 0.97
CA LEU A 16 20.22 -8.16 0.03
C LEU A 16 19.05 -8.83 0.76
N ARG A 17 19.30 -9.54 1.86
CA ARG A 17 18.20 -10.15 2.64
C ARG A 17 17.21 -9.12 3.14
N ARG A 18 17.68 -8.01 3.71
CA ARG A 18 16.82 -6.94 4.23
C ARG A 18 15.89 -6.40 3.14
N ARG A 19 16.43 -6.11 1.94
CA ARG A 19 15.64 -5.63 0.80
C ARG A 19 14.60 -6.65 0.34
N VAL A 20 15.01 -7.91 0.20
CA VAL A 20 14.08 -8.99 -0.19
C VAL A 20 12.98 -9.13 0.85
N THR A 21 13.31 -9.18 2.15
CA THR A 21 12.31 -9.27 3.23
C THR A 21 11.38 -8.06 3.25
N ALA A 22 11.89 -6.84 3.06
CA ALA A 22 11.05 -5.64 2.98
C ALA A 22 10.07 -5.71 1.79
N ALA A 23 10.55 -6.11 0.61
CA ALA A 23 9.71 -6.29 -0.57
C ALA A 23 8.66 -7.40 -0.37
N THR A 24 9.05 -8.53 0.22
CA THR A 24 8.15 -9.63 0.57
C THR A 24 7.08 -9.18 1.55
N ASN A 25 7.45 -8.50 2.64
CA ASN A 25 6.51 -7.98 3.63
C ASN A 25 5.47 -7.05 3.00
N LYS A 26 5.88 -6.18 2.07
CA LYS A 26 4.98 -5.30 1.32
C LYS A 26 3.96 -6.09 0.49
N VAL A 27 4.44 -7.05 -0.30
CA VAL A 27 3.59 -7.89 -1.17
C VAL A 27 2.66 -8.78 -0.36
N GLU A 28 3.14 -9.39 0.72
CA GLU A 28 2.34 -10.25 1.58
C GLU A 28 1.26 -9.47 2.34
N SER A 29 1.58 -8.28 2.83
CA SER A 29 0.60 -7.39 3.48
C SER A 29 -0.49 -6.99 2.50
N PHE A 30 -0.13 -6.60 1.26
CA PHE A 30 -1.09 -6.31 0.21
C PHE A 30 -1.96 -7.53 -0.15
N ASN A 31 -1.35 -8.71 -0.31
CA ASN A 31 -2.09 -9.93 -0.65
C ASN A 31 -3.08 -10.30 0.46
N ARG A 32 -2.67 -10.21 1.73
CA ARG A 32 -3.55 -10.45 2.88
C ARG A 32 -4.70 -9.46 2.89
N PHE A 33 -4.42 -8.18 2.66
CA PHE A 33 -5.43 -7.13 2.59
C PHE A 33 -6.43 -7.34 1.44
N SER A 34 -5.95 -7.57 0.22
CA SER A 34 -6.80 -7.76 -0.95
C SER A 34 -7.69 -9.00 -0.83
N GLN A 35 -7.15 -10.12 -0.30
CA GLN A 35 -7.95 -11.30 0.04
C GLN A 35 -8.98 -11.00 1.13
N GLY A 36 -8.65 -10.11 2.07
CA GLY A 36 -9.56 -9.60 3.09
C GLY A 36 -10.67 -8.72 2.53
N VAL A 37 -10.46 -8.00 1.44
CA VAL A 37 -11.51 -7.21 0.77
C VAL A 37 -12.45 -8.12 -0.02
N GLY A 38 -11.90 -9.07 -0.76
CA GLY A 38 -12.67 -10.04 -1.55
C GLY A 38 -13.63 -10.91 -0.71
N PHE A 39 -14.81 -11.19 -1.24
CA PHE A 39 -15.78 -12.10 -0.63
C PHE A 39 -15.80 -13.45 -1.36
N GLY A 40 -15.75 -14.56 -0.62
CA GLY A 40 -15.76 -15.92 -1.17
C GLY A 40 -14.38 -16.42 -1.65
N ASN A 41 -14.10 -17.71 -1.40
CA ASN A 41 -12.95 -18.50 -1.86
C ASN A 41 -11.53 -17.87 -1.82
N ARG A 42 -11.30 -16.84 -0.98
CA ARG A 42 -10.01 -16.11 -0.88
C ARG A 42 -9.46 -15.60 -2.23
N GLY A 43 -10.34 -15.27 -3.18
CA GLY A 43 -9.94 -14.81 -4.52
C GLY A 43 -9.34 -15.89 -5.43
N VAL A 44 -9.49 -17.17 -5.09
CA VAL A 44 -9.09 -18.28 -5.97
C VAL A 44 -10.18 -18.50 -7.01
N ILE A 45 -9.84 -18.22 -8.28
CA ILE A 45 -10.66 -18.55 -9.44
C ILE A 45 -10.59 -20.08 -9.61
N ALA A 46 -11.63 -20.78 -9.15
CA ALA A 46 -11.67 -22.24 -9.17
C ALA A 46 -11.97 -22.80 -10.57
N ASP A 47 -12.56 -22.01 -11.45
CA ASP A 47 -13.00 -22.40 -12.78
C ASP A 47 -12.82 -21.26 -13.78
N ASN A 48 -12.71 -21.56 -15.08
CA ASN A 48 -12.62 -20.57 -16.16
C ASN A 48 -13.99 -19.94 -16.47
N ASP A 49 -14.66 -19.45 -15.43
CA ASP A 49 -15.93 -18.76 -15.52
C ASP A 49 -15.69 -17.25 -15.71
N PRO A 50 -16.17 -16.64 -16.81
CA PRO A 50 -16.05 -15.20 -17.04
C PRO A 50 -16.66 -14.35 -15.92
N VAL A 51 -17.71 -14.82 -15.24
CA VAL A 51 -18.35 -14.09 -14.14
C VAL A 51 -17.42 -13.99 -12.93
N GLU A 52 -16.73 -15.08 -12.58
CA GLU A 52 -15.76 -15.10 -11.47
C GLU A 52 -14.51 -14.27 -11.79
N GLN A 53 -14.10 -14.24 -13.07
CA GLN A 53 -13.01 -13.36 -13.54
C GLN A 53 -13.39 -11.88 -13.44
N GLU A 54 -14.60 -11.50 -13.88
CA GLU A 54 -15.09 -10.13 -13.79
C GLU A 54 -15.19 -9.66 -12.33
N LYS A 55 -15.68 -10.53 -11.42
CA LYS A 55 -15.68 -10.25 -9.97
C LYS A 55 -14.27 -9.96 -9.45
N THR A 56 -13.28 -10.74 -9.87
CA THR A 56 -11.89 -10.54 -9.45
C THR A 56 -11.37 -9.17 -9.88
N MET A 57 -11.67 -8.73 -11.10
CA MET A 57 -11.31 -7.38 -11.58
C MET A 57 -12.01 -6.27 -10.78
N LYS A 58 -13.30 -6.44 -10.46
CA LYS A 58 -14.05 -5.48 -9.63
C LYS A 58 -13.50 -5.41 -8.20
N PHE A 59 -13.08 -6.55 -7.63
CA PHE A 59 -12.44 -6.57 -6.32
C PHE A 59 -11.05 -5.92 -6.32
N ALA A 60 -10.30 -5.98 -7.41
CA ALA A 60 -9.05 -5.25 -7.54
C ALA A 60 -9.30 -3.73 -7.49
N LEU A 61 -10.33 -3.24 -8.19
CA LEU A 61 -10.74 -1.84 -8.12
C LEU A 61 -11.19 -1.46 -6.71
N LEU A 62 -12.03 -2.29 -6.07
CA LEU A 62 -12.49 -2.07 -4.70
C LEU A 62 -11.30 -2.04 -3.72
N THR A 63 -10.34 -2.93 -3.86
CA THR A 63 -9.12 -2.97 -3.03
C THR A 63 -8.37 -1.64 -3.11
N ASN A 64 -8.18 -1.10 -4.32
CA ASN A 64 -7.52 0.19 -4.50
C ASN A 64 -8.35 1.36 -3.93
N ALA A 65 -9.68 1.32 -4.08
CA ALA A 65 -10.56 2.32 -3.51
C ALA A 65 -10.49 2.35 -1.97
N VAL A 66 -10.45 1.18 -1.32
CA VAL A 66 -10.29 1.08 0.14
C VAL A 66 -8.91 1.56 0.58
N ILE A 67 -7.84 1.21 -0.15
CA ILE A 67 -6.49 1.73 0.12
C ILE A 67 -6.47 3.25 0.07
N PHE A 68 -7.12 3.83 -0.95
CA PHE A 68 -7.22 5.27 -1.09
C PHE A 68 -7.97 5.90 0.08
N HIS A 69 -9.11 5.33 0.49
CA HIS A 69 -9.87 5.81 1.64
C HIS A 69 -9.04 5.75 2.94
N ASN A 70 -8.37 4.62 3.19
CA ASN A 70 -7.47 4.48 4.34
C ASN A 70 -6.34 5.52 4.33
N ALA A 71 -5.78 5.84 3.16
CA ALA A 71 -4.75 6.86 3.04
C ALA A 71 -5.28 8.27 3.37
N LEU A 72 -6.52 8.58 2.97
CA LEU A 72 -7.17 9.83 3.33
C LEU A 72 -7.43 9.92 4.83
N ASP A 73 -7.93 8.85 5.45
CA ASP A 73 -8.18 8.80 6.90
C ASP A 73 -6.86 8.98 7.68
N ILE A 74 -5.78 8.32 7.25
CA ILE A 74 -4.45 8.49 7.85
C ILE A 74 -3.98 9.94 7.70
N ALA A 75 -4.10 10.55 6.51
CA ALA A 75 -3.69 11.93 6.28
C ALA A 75 -4.48 12.91 7.16
N GLU A 76 -5.77 12.68 7.34
CA GLU A 76 -6.63 13.49 8.18
C GLU A 76 -6.24 13.40 9.66
N ILE A 77 -5.99 12.19 10.16
CA ILE A 77 -5.48 11.98 11.53
C ILE A 77 -4.13 12.69 11.72
N VAL A 78 -3.24 12.63 10.73
CA VAL A 78 -1.94 13.32 10.80
C VAL A 78 -2.12 14.83 10.86
N ARG A 79 -3.02 15.42 10.06
CA ARG A 79 -3.30 16.86 10.13
C ARG A 79 -3.79 17.26 11.51
N GLN A 80 -4.74 16.51 12.07
CA GLN A 80 -5.26 16.78 13.41
C GLN A 80 -4.15 16.73 14.47
N LEU A 81 -3.25 15.74 14.40
CA LEU A 81 -2.12 15.65 15.31
C LEU A 81 -1.14 16.82 15.16
N LEU A 82 -0.88 17.28 13.94
CA LEU A 82 -0.05 18.47 13.69
C LEU A 82 -0.70 19.74 14.25
N GLU A 83 -2.02 19.90 14.11
CA GLU A 83 -2.79 21.01 14.67
C GLU A 83 -2.78 21.02 16.21
N GLU A 84 -2.79 19.84 16.83
CA GLU A 84 -2.62 19.66 18.27
C GLU A 84 -1.20 19.98 18.77
N GLY A 85 -0.24 20.20 17.86
CA GLY A 85 1.14 20.55 18.16
C GLY A 85 2.09 19.36 18.29
N TRP A 86 1.67 18.16 17.87
CA TRP A 86 2.58 17.01 17.78
C TRP A 86 3.55 17.18 16.61
N THR A 87 4.79 16.75 16.79
CA THR A 87 5.77 16.65 15.70
C THR A 87 5.75 15.23 15.15
N ILE A 88 5.53 15.08 13.85
CA ILE A 88 5.49 13.80 13.15
C ILE A 88 6.65 13.77 12.15
N GLU A 89 7.59 12.84 12.35
CA GLU A 89 8.71 12.66 11.43
C GLU A 89 8.26 11.80 10.24
N PRO A 90 8.83 12.02 9.04
CA PRO A 90 8.47 11.23 7.86
C PRO A 90 8.75 9.73 8.05
N GLU A 91 9.76 9.36 8.85
CA GLU A 91 10.08 7.97 9.22
C GLU A 91 8.92 7.29 9.95
N ASP A 92 8.18 8.02 10.79
CA ASP A 92 7.03 7.46 11.53
C ASP A 92 5.93 7.04 10.56
N LEU A 93 5.65 7.88 9.56
CA LEU A 93 4.66 7.58 8.52
C LEU A 93 5.15 6.47 7.57
N ALA A 94 6.45 6.32 7.36
CA ALA A 94 7.01 5.25 6.53
C ALA A 94 6.76 3.84 7.11
N HIS A 95 6.48 3.74 8.40
CA HIS A 95 6.13 2.49 9.07
C HIS A 95 4.63 2.17 9.03
N ILE A 96 3.78 3.11 8.59
CA ILE A 96 2.33 2.93 8.51
C ILE A 96 1.95 2.39 7.13
N SER A 97 1.19 1.30 7.12
CA SER A 97 0.61 0.76 5.89
C SER A 97 -0.87 1.14 5.75
N PRO A 98 -1.35 1.51 4.56
CA PRO A 98 -2.77 1.80 4.31
C PRO A 98 -3.64 0.53 4.23
N TYR A 99 -3.16 -0.61 4.74
CA TYR A 99 -3.78 -1.93 4.63
C TYR A 99 -4.57 -2.32 5.90
N LEU A 100 -5.04 -1.31 6.64
CA LEU A 100 -5.84 -1.49 7.85
C LEU A 100 -7.25 -1.96 7.49
N THR A 101 -7.77 -2.94 8.24
CA THR A 101 -9.11 -3.51 8.00
C THR A 101 -10.01 -3.50 9.24
N GLU A 102 -9.48 -3.22 10.42
CA GLU A 102 -10.20 -3.34 11.70
C GLU A 102 -11.37 -2.36 11.81
N HIS A 103 -11.24 -1.17 11.20
CA HIS A 103 -12.29 -0.16 11.15
C HIS A 103 -13.37 -0.44 10.09
N ILE A 104 -13.14 -1.40 9.19
CA ILE A 104 -14.02 -1.68 8.05
C ILE A 104 -15.04 -2.76 8.43
N LYS A 105 -16.32 -2.39 8.52
CA LYS A 105 -17.42 -3.34 8.78
C LYS A 105 -17.93 -3.98 7.49
N ARG A 106 -17.39 -5.15 7.15
CA ARG A 106 -17.72 -5.84 5.89
C ARG A 106 -19.15 -6.39 5.81
N PHE A 107 -19.72 -6.79 6.94
CA PHE A 107 -21.02 -7.46 7.03
C PHE A 107 -21.97 -6.66 7.92
N VAL A 108 -22.44 -5.54 7.39
CA VAL A 108 -23.43 -4.69 8.05
C VAL A 108 -24.35 -4.05 7.02
N GLU A 109 -25.53 -3.66 7.45
CA GLU A 109 -26.43 -2.85 6.64
C GLU A 109 -25.94 -1.40 6.61
N TYR A 110 -25.72 -0.88 5.40
CA TYR A 110 -25.41 0.52 5.17
C TYR A 110 -26.61 1.22 4.57
N SER A 111 -26.97 2.38 5.11
CA SER A 111 -28.01 3.22 4.52
C SER A 111 -27.49 3.85 3.23
N THR A 112 -28.26 3.72 2.14
CA THR A 112 -27.91 4.30 0.83
C THR A 112 -28.40 5.74 0.67
N ASN A 113 -29.03 6.32 1.69
CA ASN A 113 -29.69 7.62 1.63
C ASN A 113 -28.75 8.81 1.31
N GLY A 114 -27.43 8.60 1.37
CA GLY A 114 -26.40 9.62 1.10
C GLY A 114 -25.50 9.36 -0.11
N LEU A 115 -25.73 8.30 -0.91
CA LEU A 115 -24.85 7.96 -2.04
C LEU A 115 -24.81 9.03 -3.15
N GLY A 116 -25.78 9.94 -3.19
CA GLY A 116 -25.82 11.06 -4.13
C GLY A 116 -25.10 12.33 -3.66
N ILE A 117 -24.59 12.36 -2.43
CA ILE A 117 -23.86 13.50 -1.89
C ILE A 117 -22.43 13.43 -2.41
N LEU A 118 -22.01 14.44 -3.17
CA LEU A 118 -20.62 14.55 -3.62
C LEU A 118 -19.74 14.84 -2.39
N PRO A 119 -18.71 14.03 -2.12
CA PRO A 119 -17.77 14.34 -1.05
C PRO A 119 -17.00 15.62 -1.35
N GLU A 120 -16.49 16.27 -0.32
CA GLU A 120 -15.58 17.39 -0.48
C GLU A 120 -14.33 16.96 -1.26
N ALA A 121 -13.71 17.92 -1.97
CA ALA A 121 -12.48 17.64 -2.68
C ALA A 121 -11.39 17.26 -1.68
N TYR A 122 -10.70 16.15 -1.94
CA TYR A 122 -9.60 15.74 -1.08
C TYR A 122 -8.42 16.72 -1.22
N ASP A 123 -7.80 17.07 -0.09
CA ASP A 123 -6.54 17.82 -0.08
C ASP A 123 -5.37 16.83 -0.18
N PRO A 124 -4.52 16.89 -1.23
CA PRO A 124 -3.34 16.05 -1.33
C PRO A 124 -2.16 16.53 -0.46
N LYS A 125 -2.22 17.75 0.09
CA LYS A 125 -1.11 18.32 0.85
C LYS A 125 -1.09 17.74 2.27
N LEU A 126 0.11 17.38 2.70
CA LEU A 126 0.42 17.00 4.07
C LEU A 126 1.69 17.76 4.48
N ASP A 127 1.63 18.45 5.61
CA ASP A 127 2.72 19.31 6.09
C ASP A 127 3.80 18.48 6.83
N VAL A 128 4.31 17.45 6.14
CA VAL A 128 5.41 16.58 6.58
C VAL A 128 6.47 16.54 5.46
N ASP A 129 7.74 16.76 5.82
CA ASP A 129 8.84 16.77 4.84
C ASP A 129 9.35 15.35 4.56
N PHE A 130 8.95 14.76 3.44
CA PHE A 130 9.41 13.44 3.00
C PHE A 130 10.75 13.45 2.24
N THR A 131 11.39 14.61 2.06
CA THR A 131 12.69 14.73 1.36
C THR A 131 13.77 13.78 1.91
N PRO A 132 13.90 13.57 3.23
CA PRO A 132 14.90 12.65 3.79
C PRO A 132 14.76 11.19 3.36
N LEU A 133 13.54 10.74 3.03
CA LEU A 133 13.25 9.35 2.67
C LEU A 133 13.41 9.04 1.18
N ARG A 134 13.61 10.05 0.35
CA ARG A 134 13.78 9.85 -1.09
C ARG A 134 15.13 9.18 -1.35
N GLU A 135 15.11 7.94 -1.84
CA GLU A 135 16.34 7.30 -2.32
C GLU A 135 17.01 8.21 -3.38
N PRO A 136 18.35 8.36 -3.35
CA PRO A 136 19.05 9.16 -4.34
C PRO A 136 18.75 8.62 -5.74
N ASP A 137 18.32 9.51 -6.64
CA ASP A 137 17.94 9.17 -8.00
C ASP A 137 19.11 8.45 -8.70
N PRO A 138 18.95 7.17 -9.12
CA PRO A 138 20.02 6.44 -9.80
C PRO A 138 20.46 7.11 -11.11
N ALA A 139 19.67 8.03 -11.66
CA ALA A 139 20.03 8.82 -12.84
C ALA A 139 21.07 9.93 -12.57
N ALA A 140 21.26 10.37 -11.32
CA ALA A 140 22.19 11.45 -10.97
C ALA A 140 23.65 10.99 -10.84
N ALA A 141 23.92 9.68 -10.84
CA ALA A 141 25.24 9.10 -10.57
C ALA A 141 26.00 8.59 -11.83
N GLY A 142 25.55 8.92 -13.05
CA GLY A 142 26.02 8.24 -14.25
C GLY A 142 26.13 9.09 -15.52
N SER A 143 26.82 10.23 -15.46
CA SER A 143 27.29 10.93 -16.67
C SER A 143 28.51 11.79 -16.37
N GLY A 144 29.60 11.13 -15.94
CA GLY A 144 30.91 11.76 -15.77
C GLY A 144 32.03 10.79 -16.05
N GLN A 145 32.76 11.05 -17.15
CA GLN A 145 34.05 10.46 -17.55
C GLN A 145 34.07 8.99 -18.02
N ALA A 146 34.02 8.85 -19.35
CA ALA A 146 35.03 8.06 -20.05
C ALA A 146 35.70 8.98 -21.08
N ALA A 147 37.02 9.08 -20.98
CA ALA A 147 37.92 9.76 -21.91
C ALA A 147 38.09 8.97 -23.22
#